data_AF-A0A7K0ZYX2-F1
#
_entry.id   AF-A0A7K0ZYX2-F1
#
_cell.length_a   1.000
_cell.length_b   1.000
_cell.length_c   1.000
_cell.angle_alpha   90.00
_cell.angle_beta   90.00
_cell.angle_gamma   90.00
#
_symmetry.space_group_name_H-M   'P 1'
#
loop_
_entity.id
_entity.type
_entity.pdbx_description
1 polymer ?
#
loop_
_entity_poly.entity_id
_entity_poly.type
_entity_poly.pdbx_seq_one_letter_code
_entity_poly.pdbx_strand_id
1 'polypeptide(L)'
;MSTPNGARRRPKHEEHEEHENHERWLVTYADMVTLLMVLFIVMFAMSSVDQKKFAALKEGLAAGFGESDSILEGNQSIHDQPGEEPLGPVGPQISTSGMSPEDQLLVSQAVDKVNRLQRERAYSEAEAEVKRLDEVRDALMAALEARGLERDVKTSYDERGLVVSLVSRHVVFEADVATLTERGREVVDTLAPVLREISDPLEIDGHTNQVPVKPKYYATDWDLSAARALTVLRRLNEVFTIPADRLRLAAFGHVKPLMDPSEPGSQAINKRVDIVVLSSVAAETAQLLPEAAGQEKPADTGSHTDTDTDTQTPTTETETDTENAHAEGAHP
;
A
#
# COMPACT_ATOMS: atom_id res chain seq x y z
N MET A 1 -47.85 81.96 -70.21
CA MET A 1 -48.38 80.71 -70.79
C MET A 1 -47.91 79.54 -69.93
N SER A 2 -48.88 78.69 -69.55
CA SER A 2 -48.79 77.29 -69.09
C SER A 2 -47.97 76.89 -67.85
N THR A 3 -48.71 76.36 -66.85
CA THR A 3 -48.31 75.31 -65.89
C THR A 3 -48.22 73.94 -66.60
N PRO A 4 -47.96 72.76 -65.96
CA PRO A 4 -47.59 72.42 -64.57
C PRO A 4 -46.44 71.38 -64.46
N ASN A 5 -45.99 71.01 -63.25
CA ASN A 5 -46.10 69.61 -62.76
C ASN A 5 -45.79 69.51 -61.26
N GLY A 6 -46.64 68.79 -60.54
CA GLY A 6 -46.48 68.51 -59.12
C GLY A 6 -45.86 67.14 -58.86
N ALA A 7 -45.08 67.04 -57.79
CA ALA A 7 -44.70 65.76 -57.19
C ALA A 7 -44.95 65.84 -55.67
N ARG A 8 -45.92 65.04 -55.20
CA ARG A 8 -46.32 64.90 -53.80
C ARG A 8 -45.19 64.26 -52.98
N ARG A 9 -44.82 64.88 -51.85
CA ARG A 9 -43.94 64.31 -50.81
C ARG A 9 -44.78 63.57 -49.75
N ARG A 10 -44.33 62.38 -49.36
CA ARG A 10 -44.82 61.64 -48.18
C ARG A 10 -44.15 62.18 -46.90
N PRO A 11 -44.82 62.22 -45.74
CA PRO A 11 -44.18 62.55 -44.48
C PRO A 11 -43.41 61.34 -43.91
N LYS A 12 -42.27 61.62 -43.30
CA LYS A 12 -41.32 60.67 -42.69
C LYS A 12 -41.67 60.52 -41.21
N HIS A 13 -41.58 59.29 -40.68
CA HIS A 13 -41.76 58.94 -39.27
C HIS A 13 -40.79 59.74 -38.39
N GLU A 14 -41.29 60.25 -37.27
CA GLU A 14 -40.49 60.78 -36.16
C GLU A 14 -40.07 59.61 -35.26
N GLU A 15 -38.77 59.45 -35.06
CA GLU A 15 -38.19 58.50 -34.10
C GLU A 15 -37.88 59.24 -32.80
N HIS A 16 -38.23 58.62 -31.67
CA HIS A 16 -38.02 59.15 -30.33
C HIS A 16 -36.53 59.18 -29.99
N GLU A 17 -36.06 60.32 -29.45
CA GLU A 17 -34.73 60.48 -28.88
C GLU A 17 -34.56 59.57 -27.65
N GLU A 18 -33.79 58.49 -27.79
CA GLU A 18 -33.32 57.70 -26.66
C GLU A 18 -32.21 58.47 -25.94
N HIS A 19 -32.40 58.74 -24.64
CA HIS A 19 -31.38 59.36 -23.79
C HIS A 19 -30.09 58.53 -23.82
N GLU A 20 -29.03 59.07 -24.43
CA GLU A 20 -27.70 58.48 -24.40
C GLU A 20 -27.29 58.20 -22.95
N ASN A 21 -27.05 56.92 -22.64
CA ASN A 21 -26.81 56.45 -21.29
C ASN A 21 -25.35 56.74 -20.88
N HIS A 22 -25.13 57.96 -20.39
CA HIS A 22 -23.82 58.53 -20.03
C HIS A 22 -23.13 57.84 -18.83
N GLU A 23 -23.69 56.77 -18.27
CA GLU A 23 -23.16 56.07 -17.09
C GLU A 23 -22.41 54.76 -17.43
N ARG A 24 -22.36 54.37 -18.72
CA ARG A 24 -21.67 53.13 -19.14
C ARG A 24 -20.17 53.10 -18.85
N TRP A 25 -19.50 54.25 -18.85
CA TRP A 25 -18.07 54.34 -18.52
C TRP A 25 -17.80 54.07 -17.04
N LEU A 26 -18.79 54.33 -16.18
CA LEU A 26 -18.69 54.17 -14.74
C LEU A 26 -18.73 52.68 -14.34
N VAL A 27 -19.43 51.86 -15.12
CA VAL A 27 -19.49 50.40 -14.93
C VAL A 27 -18.12 49.74 -15.20
N THR A 28 -17.44 50.13 -16.29
CA THR A 28 -16.09 49.62 -16.60
C THR A 28 -15.04 50.11 -15.62
N TYR A 29 -15.20 51.32 -15.09
CA TYR A 29 -14.33 51.85 -14.04
C TYR A 29 -14.52 51.10 -12.72
N ALA A 30 -15.78 50.85 -12.33
CA ALA A 30 -16.10 50.06 -11.15
C ALA A 30 -15.51 48.65 -11.24
N ASP A 31 -15.61 47.99 -12.41
CA ASP A 31 -15.02 46.67 -12.65
C ASP A 31 -13.49 46.68 -12.44
N MET A 32 -12.77 47.63 -13.05
CA MET A 32 -11.32 47.75 -12.85
C MET A 32 -10.92 48.01 -11.39
N VAL A 33 -11.68 48.81 -10.64
CA VAL A 33 -11.42 49.07 -9.22
C VAL A 33 -11.65 47.80 -8.39
N THR A 34 -12.69 47.02 -8.69
CA THR A 34 -12.96 45.76 -7.98
C THR A 34 -11.93 44.67 -8.28
N LEU A 35 -11.46 44.56 -9.53
CA LEU A 35 -10.36 43.65 -9.89
C LEU A 35 -9.07 44.01 -9.14
N LEU A 36 -8.76 45.30 -9.04
CA LEU A 36 -7.60 45.79 -8.31
C LEU A 36 -7.74 45.53 -6.80
N MET A 37 -8.93 45.72 -6.22
CA MET A 37 -9.22 45.36 -4.82
C MET A 37 -9.05 43.87 -4.56
N VAL A 38 -9.59 43.00 -5.43
CA VAL A 38 -9.45 41.54 -5.30
C VAL A 38 -7.98 41.13 -5.41
N LEU A 39 -7.23 41.72 -6.34
CA LEU A 39 -5.78 41.50 -6.44
C LEU A 39 -5.05 41.86 -5.13
N PHE A 40 -5.36 43.01 -4.54
CA PHE A 40 -4.75 43.43 -3.27
C PHE A 40 -5.14 42.53 -2.10
N ILE A 41 -6.38 42.04 -2.03
CA ILE A 41 -6.81 41.10 -0.99
C ILE A 41 -6.07 39.76 -1.13
N VAL A 42 -5.91 39.26 -2.36
CA VAL A 42 -5.16 38.01 -2.62
C VAL A 42 -3.67 38.18 -2.29
N MET A 43 -3.05 39.30 -2.71
CA MET A 43 -1.66 39.60 -2.35
C MET A 43 -1.49 39.79 -0.83
N PHE A 44 -2.45 40.41 -0.15
CA PHE A 44 -2.43 40.59 1.29
C PHE A 44 -2.53 39.26 2.03
N ALA A 45 -3.40 38.34 1.57
CA ALA A 45 -3.53 36.99 2.11
C ALA A 45 -2.25 36.14 1.93
N MET A 46 -1.48 36.37 0.86
CA MET A 46 -0.16 35.75 0.68
C MET A 46 0.97 36.47 1.43
N SER A 47 0.79 37.76 1.77
CA SER A 47 1.85 38.60 2.33
C SER A 47 1.99 38.49 3.85
N SER A 48 1.01 37.96 4.58
CA SER A 48 1.17 37.67 6.01
C SER A 48 1.74 36.26 6.21
N VAL A 49 2.92 36.01 5.64
CA VAL A 49 3.76 34.95 6.18
C VAL A 49 4.23 35.46 7.54
N ASP A 50 3.63 34.89 8.59
CA ASP A 50 3.97 35.17 9.99
C ASP A 50 5.49 35.01 10.15
N GLN A 51 6.21 36.13 10.28
CA GLN A 51 7.67 36.13 10.29
C GLN A 51 8.23 35.22 11.39
N LYS A 52 7.47 34.99 12.46
CA LYS A 52 7.84 34.04 13.52
C LYS A 52 7.74 32.59 13.04
N LYS A 53 6.70 32.24 12.27
CA LYS A 53 6.55 30.90 11.68
C LYS A 53 7.55 30.68 10.54
N PHE A 54 7.85 31.71 9.75
CA PHE A 54 8.88 31.62 8.72
C PHE A 54 10.28 31.55 9.31
N ALA A 55 10.55 32.27 10.40
CA ALA A 55 11.81 32.16 11.13
C ALA A 55 11.96 30.78 11.77
N ALA A 56 10.92 30.28 12.47
CA ALA A 56 10.91 28.93 13.03
C ALA A 56 11.04 27.84 11.95
N LEU A 57 10.38 28.03 10.79
CA LEU A 57 10.52 27.12 9.65
C LEU A 57 11.90 27.20 9.00
N LYS A 58 12.48 28.41 8.85
CA LYS A 58 13.82 28.63 8.31
C LYS A 58 14.89 28.04 9.22
N GLU A 59 14.71 28.16 10.54
CA GLU A 59 15.62 27.62 11.55
C GLU A 59 15.50 26.10 11.63
N GLY A 60 14.28 25.55 11.55
CA GLY A 60 14.04 24.11 11.40
C GLY A 60 14.57 23.53 10.09
N LEU A 61 14.45 24.26 8.97
CA LEU A 61 15.06 23.85 7.69
C LEU A 61 16.58 23.97 7.74
N ALA A 62 17.12 25.03 8.34
CA ALA A 62 18.58 25.18 8.48
C ALA A 62 19.16 24.10 9.40
N ALA A 63 18.45 23.67 10.44
CA ALA A 63 18.83 22.53 11.28
C ALA A 63 18.70 21.19 10.53
N GLY A 64 17.69 21.03 9.67
CA GLY A 64 17.48 19.81 8.87
C GLY A 64 18.35 19.69 7.61
N PHE A 65 18.88 20.79 7.07
CA PHE A 65 19.73 20.82 5.88
C PHE A 65 21.17 21.28 6.14
N GLY A 66 21.47 21.80 7.33
CA GLY A 66 22.68 22.55 7.65
C GLY A 66 23.52 21.93 8.76
N GLU A 67 23.71 20.62 8.72
CA GLU A 67 24.98 19.99 9.12
C GLU A 67 25.01 18.67 8.38
N SER A 68 25.63 18.69 7.19
CA SER A 68 26.06 17.46 6.54
C SER A 68 27.10 16.83 7.45
N ASP A 69 26.63 16.09 8.46
CA ASP A 69 27.50 15.20 9.19
C ASP A 69 27.92 14.15 8.18
N SER A 70 29.19 14.29 7.81
CA SER A 70 29.91 13.48 6.86
C SER A 70 29.57 12.02 7.10
N ILE A 71 29.11 11.31 6.06
CA ILE A 71 28.91 9.84 6.04
C ILE A 71 30.28 9.10 6.12
N LEU A 72 31.31 9.76 6.64
CA LEU A 72 32.65 9.27 6.87
C LEU A 72 33.22 9.96 8.12
N GLU A 73 32.80 9.48 9.29
CA GLU A 73 33.66 9.49 10.48
C GLU A 73 33.73 8.06 11.02
N GLY A 74 34.87 7.41 10.74
CA GLY A 74 35.11 6.01 11.06
C GLY A 74 35.42 5.80 12.53
N ASN A 75 34.53 5.10 13.23
CA ASN A 75 34.73 4.11 14.31
C ASN A 75 33.39 4.03 15.09
N GLN A 76 32.74 2.89 15.27
CA GLN A 76 33.26 1.65 15.84
C GLN A 76 32.59 0.39 15.26
N SER A 77 33.33 -0.71 15.33
CA SER A 77 32.99 -2.12 15.08
C SER A 77 31.50 -2.51 15.07
N ILE A 78 31.07 -3.22 14.02
CA ILE A 78 29.75 -3.90 13.85
C ILE A 78 29.69 -5.24 14.65
N HIS A 79 30.46 -5.38 15.72
CA HIS A 79 30.48 -6.61 16.51
C HIS A 79 30.85 -6.32 17.97
N ASP A 80 29.84 -6.02 18.81
CA ASP A 80 29.67 -6.60 20.15
C ASP A 80 28.33 -6.19 20.84
N GLN A 81 27.26 -5.99 20.07
CA GLN A 81 25.91 -5.81 20.64
C GLN A 81 24.95 -6.85 20.05
N PRO A 82 24.25 -7.64 20.88
CA PRO A 82 23.15 -8.46 20.42
C PRO A 82 22.10 -7.54 19.78
N GLY A 83 21.79 -7.79 18.52
CA GLY A 83 20.92 -6.96 17.70
C GLY A 83 19.45 -7.07 18.11
N GLU A 84 19.06 -6.35 19.16
CA GLU A 84 17.67 -6.27 19.63
C GLU A 84 17.00 -4.92 19.38
N GLU A 85 17.67 -3.95 18.77
CA GLU A 85 17.02 -2.70 18.34
C GLU A 85 16.70 -2.80 16.84
N PRO A 86 15.41 -2.88 16.44
CA PRO A 86 15.03 -2.66 15.06
C PRO A 86 15.61 -1.33 14.62
N LEU A 87 16.27 -1.29 13.47
CA LEU A 87 16.63 -0.02 12.85
C LEU A 87 15.35 0.80 12.72
N GLY A 88 15.22 1.83 13.55
CA GLY A 88 14.08 2.72 13.54
C GLY A 88 13.92 3.34 12.14
N PRO A 89 12.71 3.77 11.78
CA PRO A 89 12.48 4.40 10.48
C PRO A 89 13.47 5.55 10.30
N VAL A 90 14.11 5.59 9.12
CA VAL A 90 15.02 6.68 8.73
C VAL A 90 14.19 7.94 8.51
N GLY A 91 13.82 8.59 9.61
CA GLY A 91 13.21 9.91 9.64
C GLY A 91 14.29 11.00 9.64
N PRO A 92 13.94 12.24 9.26
CA PRO A 92 14.84 13.38 9.41
C PRO A 92 15.29 13.47 10.88
N GLN A 93 16.57 13.18 11.14
CA GLN A 93 17.18 13.35 12.45
C GLN A 93 17.41 14.84 12.67
N ILE A 94 16.51 15.49 13.40
CA ILE A 94 16.72 16.87 13.82
C ILE A 94 17.69 16.81 14.99
N SER A 95 18.95 17.18 14.75
CA SER A 95 19.93 17.37 15.82
C SER A 95 19.45 18.48 16.74
N THR A 96 18.97 18.12 17.93
CA THR A 96 18.53 19.06 18.97
C THR A 96 19.68 19.49 19.91
N SER A 97 20.89 18.99 19.65
CA SER A 97 22.13 19.29 20.36
C SER A 97 22.44 20.80 20.28
N GLY A 98 22.04 21.53 21.33
CA GLY A 98 22.25 22.98 21.45
C GLY A 98 20.98 23.82 21.64
N MET A 99 19.79 23.22 21.54
CA MET A 99 18.51 23.90 21.79
C MET A 99 18.20 24.00 23.28
N SER A 100 17.40 25.01 23.69
CA SER A 100 16.89 25.08 25.07
C SER A 100 15.94 23.91 25.36
N PRO A 101 15.79 23.46 26.61
CA PRO A 101 14.86 22.37 26.94
C PRO A 101 13.41 22.62 26.50
N GLU A 102 12.98 23.88 26.45
CA GLU A 102 11.64 24.25 25.96
C GLU A 102 11.52 24.11 24.44
N ASP A 103 12.54 24.52 23.70
CA ASP A 103 12.56 24.40 22.24
C ASP A 103 12.67 22.93 21.81
N GLN A 104 13.44 22.11 22.54
CA GLN A 104 13.52 20.67 22.30
C GLN A 104 12.15 19.98 22.42
N LEU A 105 11.36 20.36 23.43
CA LEU A 105 10.01 19.82 23.63
C LEU A 105 9.02 20.25 22.53
N LEU A 106 9.11 21.50 22.06
CA LEU A 106 8.26 21.97 20.97
C LEU A 106 8.59 21.27 19.65
N VAL A 107 9.88 21.04 19.38
CA VAL A 107 10.34 20.30 18.19
C VAL A 107 9.89 18.85 18.25
N SER A 108 10.05 18.15 19.38
CA SER A 108 9.61 16.75 19.49
C SER A 108 8.09 16.61 19.29
N GLN A 109 7.29 17.47 19.91
CA GLN A 109 5.83 17.48 19.72
C GLN A 109 5.42 17.77 18.26
N ALA A 110 6.15 18.67 17.57
CA ALA A 110 5.89 18.97 16.18
C ALA A 110 6.22 17.77 15.26
N VAL A 111 7.35 17.10 15.50
CA VAL A 111 7.77 15.89 14.79
C VAL A 111 6.75 14.77 15.01
N ASP A 112 6.37 14.50 16.26
CA ASP A 112 5.37 13.48 16.60
C ASP A 112 4.03 13.72 15.92
N LYS A 113 3.60 14.99 15.84
CA LYS A 113 2.38 15.37 15.15
C LYS A 113 2.49 15.12 13.64
N VAL A 114 3.62 15.47 13.02
CA VAL A 114 3.84 15.23 11.58
C VAL A 114 3.87 13.73 11.29
N ASN A 115 4.61 12.95 12.08
CA ASN A 115 4.70 11.49 11.94
C ASN A 115 3.32 10.83 12.07
N ARG A 116 2.51 11.29 13.02
CA ARG A 116 1.14 10.80 13.20
C ARG A 116 0.26 11.09 11.99
N LEU A 117 0.27 12.32 11.48
CA LEU A 117 -0.50 12.70 10.30
C LEU A 117 -0.03 11.95 9.04
N GLN A 118 1.28 11.71 8.91
CA GLN A 118 1.83 10.89 7.83
C GLN A 118 1.34 9.45 7.94
N ARG A 119 1.37 8.86 9.13
CA ARG A 119 0.90 7.49 9.37
C ARG A 119 -0.61 7.35 9.13
N GLU A 120 -1.41 8.33 9.57
CA GLU A 120 -2.85 8.37 9.29
C GLU A 120 -3.14 8.43 7.79
N ARG A 121 -2.39 9.26 7.04
CA ARG A 121 -2.49 9.34 5.58
C ARG A 121 -2.10 8.03 4.91
N ALA A 122 -0.95 7.47 5.29
CA ALA A 122 -0.48 6.19 4.76
C ALA A 122 -1.51 5.09 5.02
N TYR A 123 -2.09 5.02 6.22
CA TYR A 123 -3.14 4.05 6.53
C TYR A 123 -4.39 4.25 5.65
N SER A 124 -4.85 5.49 5.48
CA SER A 124 -6.02 5.78 4.63
C SER A 124 -5.77 5.46 3.15
N GLU A 125 -4.54 5.64 2.66
CA GLU A 125 -4.13 5.28 1.31
C GLU A 125 -4.06 3.76 1.15
N ALA A 126 -3.54 3.05 2.15
CA ALA A 126 -3.53 1.58 2.17
C ALA A 126 -4.95 1.00 2.13
N GLU A 127 -5.89 1.54 2.92
CA GLU A 127 -7.30 1.12 2.88
C GLU A 127 -7.94 1.34 1.50
N ALA A 128 -7.66 2.49 0.88
CA ALA A 128 -8.16 2.79 -0.46
C ALA A 128 -7.60 1.83 -1.52
N GLU A 129 -6.32 1.47 -1.41
CA GLU A 129 -5.67 0.53 -2.31
C GLU A 129 -6.17 -0.90 -2.12
N VAL A 130 -6.32 -1.36 -0.87
CA VAL A 130 -6.93 -2.67 -0.58
C VAL A 130 -8.32 -2.73 -1.18
N LYS A 131 -9.13 -1.69 -1.05
CA LYS A 131 -10.46 -1.65 -1.65
C LYS A 131 -10.43 -1.78 -3.18
N ARG A 132 -9.47 -1.13 -3.86
CA ARG A 132 -9.27 -1.28 -5.31
C ARG A 132 -8.86 -2.70 -5.67
N LEU A 133 -7.91 -3.27 -4.93
CA LEU A 133 -7.46 -4.65 -5.16
C LEU A 133 -8.56 -5.67 -4.84
N ASP A 134 -9.44 -5.39 -3.89
CA ASP A 134 -10.63 -6.18 -3.59
C ASP A 134 -11.57 -6.26 -4.80
N GLU A 135 -11.75 -5.17 -5.55
CA GLU A 135 -12.54 -5.20 -6.79
C GLU A 135 -11.90 -6.13 -7.84
N VAL A 136 -10.56 -6.13 -7.94
CA VAL A 136 -9.81 -7.04 -8.83
C VAL A 136 -9.96 -8.49 -8.34
N ARG A 137 -9.78 -8.73 -7.04
CA ARG A 137 -9.96 -10.04 -6.40
C ARG A 137 -11.35 -10.59 -6.70
N ASP A 138 -12.39 -9.80 -6.49
CA ASP A 138 -13.78 -10.22 -6.65
C ASP A 138 -14.08 -10.54 -8.12
N ALA A 139 -13.55 -9.77 -9.06
CA ALA A 139 -13.67 -10.07 -10.49
C ALA A 139 -12.98 -11.38 -10.87
N LEU A 140 -11.78 -11.66 -10.34
CA LEU A 140 -11.06 -12.92 -10.55
C LEU A 140 -11.83 -14.10 -9.95
N MET A 141 -12.32 -13.96 -8.72
CA MET A 141 -13.08 -15.01 -8.02
C MET A 141 -14.41 -15.31 -8.70
N ALA A 142 -15.13 -14.28 -9.18
CA ALA A 142 -16.36 -14.47 -9.94
C ALA A 142 -16.11 -15.23 -11.25
N ALA A 143 -15.01 -14.92 -11.96
CA ALA A 143 -14.63 -15.64 -13.18
C ALA A 143 -14.32 -17.13 -12.91
N LEU A 144 -13.63 -17.41 -11.79
CA LEU A 144 -13.33 -18.78 -11.36
C LEU A 144 -14.59 -19.55 -10.93
N GLU A 145 -15.47 -18.93 -10.15
CA GLU A 145 -16.71 -19.55 -9.67
C GLU A 145 -17.63 -19.93 -10.83
N ALA A 146 -17.74 -19.07 -11.85
CA ALA A 146 -18.50 -19.36 -13.06
C ALA A 146 -18.04 -20.64 -13.81
N ARG A 147 -16.81 -21.10 -13.54
CA ARG A 147 -16.24 -22.33 -14.10
C ARG A 147 -16.02 -23.45 -13.08
N GLY A 148 -16.41 -23.28 -11.82
CA GLY A 148 -16.19 -24.26 -10.75
C GLY A 148 -14.71 -24.46 -10.40
N LEU A 149 -13.91 -23.39 -10.53
CA LEU A 149 -12.47 -23.35 -10.28
C LEU A 149 -12.10 -22.57 -9.01
N GLU A 150 -13.08 -22.10 -8.24
CA GLU A 150 -12.89 -21.26 -7.05
C GLU A 150 -12.05 -21.93 -5.96
N ARG A 151 -12.02 -23.27 -5.93
CA ARG A 151 -11.24 -24.07 -4.98
C ARG A 151 -9.80 -24.34 -5.43
N ASP A 152 -9.45 -23.94 -6.64
CA ASP A 152 -8.12 -24.14 -7.20
C ASP A 152 -7.18 -22.94 -6.93
N VAL A 153 -7.72 -21.86 -6.37
CA VAL A 153 -7.04 -20.61 -6.11
C VAL A 153 -7.28 -20.17 -4.66
N LYS A 154 -6.27 -19.56 -4.04
CA LYS A 154 -6.38 -18.80 -2.79
C LYS A 154 -5.88 -17.39 -3.03
N THR A 155 -6.47 -16.43 -2.33
CA THR A 155 -6.08 -15.02 -2.42
C THR A 155 -5.60 -14.52 -1.06
N SER A 156 -4.55 -13.72 -1.05
CA SER A 156 -4.04 -13.02 0.13
C SER A 156 -3.45 -11.67 -0.25
N TYR A 157 -3.08 -10.87 0.75
CA TYR A 157 -2.40 -9.60 0.59
C TYR A 157 -1.02 -9.68 1.22
N ASP A 158 -0.01 -9.21 0.50
CA ASP A 158 1.32 -8.96 1.04
C ASP A 158 1.70 -7.48 0.85
N GLU A 159 2.91 -7.11 1.24
CA GLU A 159 3.42 -5.74 1.05
C GLU A 159 3.56 -5.31 -0.42
N ARG A 160 3.47 -6.26 -1.38
CA ARG A 160 3.54 -5.98 -2.81
C ARG A 160 2.16 -5.75 -3.40
N GLY A 161 1.12 -6.39 -2.89
CA GLY A 161 -0.27 -6.22 -3.35
C GLY A 161 -1.11 -7.49 -3.20
N LEU A 162 -1.97 -7.75 -4.17
CA LEU A 162 -2.87 -8.92 -4.17
C LEU A 162 -2.13 -10.14 -4.71
N VAL A 163 -1.99 -11.16 -3.87
CA VAL A 163 -1.38 -12.45 -4.21
C VAL A 163 -2.48 -13.46 -4.55
N VAL A 164 -2.43 -13.98 -5.78
CA VAL A 164 -3.35 -15.00 -6.28
C VAL A 164 -2.60 -16.32 -6.42
N SER A 165 -2.70 -17.17 -5.40
CA SER A 165 -1.99 -18.44 -5.30
C SER A 165 -2.75 -19.58 -5.97
N LEU A 166 -2.15 -20.20 -6.97
CA LEU A 166 -2.69 -21.38 -7.64
C LEU A 166 -2.32 -22.63 -6.81
N VAL A 167 -3.18 -22.98 -5.84
CA VAL A 167 -2.95 -24.01 -4.81
C VAL A 167 -3.91 -25.19 -4.95
N SER A 168 -4.22 -25.58 -6.18
CA SER A 168 -5.20 -26.63 -6.45
C SER A 168 -4.84 -27.96 -5.77
N ARG A 169 -5.87 -28.66 -5.27
CA ARG A 169 -5.80 -30.08 -4.86
C ARG A 169 -5.43 -31.01 -6.03
N HIS A 170 -5.61 -30.56 -7.26
CA HIS A 170 -5.22 -31.22 -8.49
C HIS A 170 -4.00 -30.49 -9.04
N VAL A 171 -2.93 -31.22 -9.32
CA VAL A 171 -1.63 -30.60 -9.61
C VAL A 171 -1.74 -29.60 -10.77
N VAL A 172 -1.36 -28.35 -10.54
CA VAL A 172 -1.37 -27.29 -11.58
C VAL A 172 -0.34 -27.60 -12.68
N PHE A 173 0.70 -28.36 -12.32
CA PHE A 173 1.77 -28.81 -13.20
C PHE A 173 1.90 -30.34 -13.15
N GLU A 174 2.37 -30.97 -14.21
CA GLU A 174 2.74 -32.38 -14.14
C GLU A 174 3.92 -32.60 -13.15
N ALA A 175 4.06 -33.83 -12.64
CA ALA A 175 5.09 -34.15 -11.64
C ALA A 175 6.51 -33.91 -12.20
N ASP A 176 7.32 -33.15 -11.46
CA ASP A 176 8.71 -32.80 -11.75
C ASP A 176 8.96 -32.12 -13.11
N VAL A 177 7.91 -31.53 -13.71
CA VAL A 177 8.00 -30.71 -14.93
C VAL A 177 7.27 -29.38 -14.76
N ALA A 178 7.57 -28.45 -15.67
CA ALA A 178 6.91 -27.15 -15.79
C ALA A 178 5.73 -27.15 -16.77
N THR A 179 5.27 -28.32 -17.23
CA THR A 179 4.09 -28.43 -18.09
C THR A 179 2.82 -28.22 -17.27
N LEU A 180 1.99 -27.25 -17.66
CA LEU A 180 0.66 -27.06 -17.06
C LEU A 180 -0.23 -28.27 -17.35
N THR A 181 -0.96 -28.73 -16.35
CA THR A 181 -2.03 -29.72 -16.55
C THR A 181 -3.23 -29.06 -17.25
N GLU A 182 -4.16 -29.86 -17.76
CA GLU A 182 -5.38 -29.33 -18.37
C GLU A 182 -6.16 -28.43 -17.39
N ARG A 183 -6.28 -28.85 -16.13
CA ARG A 183 -6.94 -28.05 -15.10
C ARG A 183 -6.14 -26.78 -14.76
N GLY A 184 -4.82 -26.87 -14.64
CA GLY A 184 -3.97 -25.69 -14.41
C GLY A 184 -4.08 -24.68 -15.56
N ARG A 185 -4.21 -25.20 -16.79
CA ARG A 185 -4.45 -24.41 -17.99
C ARG A 185 -5.79 -23.68 -17.94
N GLU A 186 -6.87 -24.37 -17.57
CA GLU A 186 -8.19 -23.79 -17.40
C GLU A 186 -8.21 -22.66 -16.36
N VAL A 187 -7.50 -22.83 -15.23
CA VAL A 187 -7.39 -21.79 -14.19
C VAL A 187 -6.71 -20.53 -14.76
N VAL A 188 -5.52 -20.68 -15.35
CA VAL A 188 -4.80 -19.53 -15.94
C VAL A 188 -5.63 -18.87 -17.04
N ASP A 189 -6.31 -19.66 -17.88
CA ASP A 189 -7.16 -19.16 -18.96
C ASP A 189 -8.39 -18.40 -18.47
N THR A 190 -8.86 -18.73 -17.27
CA THR A 190 -10.02 -18.07 -16.65
C THR A 190 -9.61 -16.75 -15.99
N LEU A 191 -8.41 -16.68 -15.42
CA LEU A 191 -7.86 -15.47 -14.81
C LEU A 191 -7.40 -14.45 -15.86
N ALA A 192 -6.84 -14.91 -16.97
CA ALA A 192 -6.16 -14.07 -17.94
C ALA A 192 -7.00 -12.92 -18.53
N PRO A 193 -8.30 -13.09 -18.87
CA PRO A 193 -9.13 -12.00 -19.36
C PRO A 193 -9.25 -10.84 -18.36
N VAL A 194 -9.42 -11.15 -17.07
CA VAL A 194 -9.54 -10.15 -16.00
C VAL A 194 -8.19 -9.44 -15.79
N LEU A 195 -7.09 -10.20 -15.75
CA LEU A 195 -5.73 -9.66 -15.60
C LEU A 195 -5.31 -8.76 -16.78
N ARG A 196 -5.90 -8.97 -17.96
CA ARG A 196 -5.66 -8.15 -19.15
C ARG A 196 -6.37 -6.79 -19.06
N GLU A 197 -7.51 -6.71 -18.38
CA GLU A 197 -8.30 -5.48 -18.26
C GLU A 197 -7.71 -4.48 -17.26
N ILE A 198 -7.04 -4.97 -16.22
CA ILE A 198 -6.33 -4.11 -15.26
C ILE A 198 -5.03 -3.58 -15.88
N SER A 199 -4.51 -2.45 -15.37
CA SER A 199 -3.25 -1.85 -15.82
C SER A 199 -2.04 -2.20 -14.95
N ASP A 200 -2.26 -2.85 -13.81
CA ASP A 200 -1.24 -3.13 -12.81
C ASP A 200 -0.11 -4.02 -13.34
N PRO A 201 1.14 -3.79 -12.91
CA PRO A 201 2.21 -4.74 -13.13
C PRO A 201 1.91 -6.08 -12.45
N LEU A 202 2.33 -7.17 -13.09
CA LEU A 202 2.10 -8.54 -12.66
C LEU A 202 3.43 -9.26 -12.44
N GLU A 203 3.57 -9.89 -11.30
CA GLU A 203 4.73 -10.73 -10.96
C GLU A 203 4.28 -12.17 -10.78
N ILE A 204 4.94 -13.09 -11.48
CA ILE A 204 4.63 -14.52 -11.42
C ILE A 204 5.71 -15.21 -10.60
N ASP A 205 5.33 -15.71 -9.43
CA ASP A 205 6.24 -16.33 -8.47
C ASP A 205 6.18 -17.86 -8.57
N GLY A 206 7.32 -18.48 -8.83
CA GLY A 206 7.45 -19.93 -8.84
C GLY A 206 7.89 -20.48 -7.48
N HIS A 207 7.16 -21.50 -6.98
CA HIS A 207 7.53 -22.23 -5.77
C HIS A 207 7.61 -23.75 -6.00
N THR A 208 8.49 -24.40 -5.24
CA THR A 208 8.56 -25.85 -5.08
C THR A 208 8.29 -26.22 -3.62
N ASN A 209 8.18 -27.52 -3.35
CA ASN A 209 8.09 -27.99 -1.98
C ASN A 209 9.46 -28.31 -1.39
N GLN A 210 9.47 -28.60 -0.10
CA GLN A 210 10.67 -28.85 0.71
C GLN A 210 11.08 -30.33 0.74
N VAL A 211 10.50 -31.18 -0.12
CA VAL A 211 10.94 -32.57 -0.22
C VAL A 211 12.32 -32.58 -0.86
N PRO A 212 13.34 -33.18 -0.23
CA PRO A 212 14.71 -33.18 -0.71
C PRO A 212 14.88 -34.20 -1.85
N VAL A 213 14.21 -33.96 -2.97
CA VAL A 213 14.28 -34.76 -4.19
C VAL A 213 14.74 -33.87 -5.32
N LYS A 214 15.82 -34.28 -5.99
CA LYS A 214 16.30 -33.55 -7.16
C LYS A 214 15.26 -33.65 -8.28
N PRO A 215 14.82 -32.53 -8.88
CA PRO A 215 13.95 -32.57 -10.03
C PRO A 215 14.54 -33.39 -11.18
N LYS A 216 13.72 -34.19 -11.85
CA LYS A 216 14.19 -35.11 -12.89
C LYS A 216 14.81 -34.41 -14.10
N TYR A 217 14.26 -33.27 -14.51
CA TYR A 217 14.62 -32.57 -15.74
C TYR A 217 15.25 -31.19 -15.51
N TYR A 218 15.47 -30.80 -14.25
CA TYR A 218 16.02 -29.50 -13.88
C TYR A 218 17.25 -29.66 -12.99
N ALA A 219 18.16 -28.69 -13.02
CA ALA A 219 19.38 -28.77 -12.21
C ALA A 219 19.08 -28.63 -10.72
N THR A 220 18.21 -27.69 -10.35
CA THR A 220 17.79 -27.39 -8.98
C THR A 220 16.30 -27.02 -8.88
N ASP A 221 15.79 -26.86 -7.66
CA ASP A 221 14.44 -26.34 -7.40
C ASP A 221 14.24 -24.91 -7.91
N TRP A 222 15.30 -24.11 -7.95
CA TRP A 222 15.28 -22.76 -8.53
C TRP A 222 14.96 -22.82 -10.03
N ASP A 223 15.58 -23.78 -10.74
CA ASP A 223 15.32 -23.97 -12.16
C ASP A 223 13.88 -24.46 -12.42
N LEU A 224 13.38 -25.40 -11.61
CA LEU A 224 12.00 -25.91 -11.73
C LEU A 224 10.97 -24.80 -11.44
N SER A 225 11.16 -24.04 -10.36
CA SER A 225 10.27 -22.92 -10.02
C SER A 225 10.29 -21.84 -11.08
N ALA A 226 11.47 -21.46 -11.59
CA ALA A 226 11.60 -20.49 -12.68
C ALA A 226 10.89 -20.97 -13.95
N ALA A 227 11.05 -22.24 -14.32
CA ALA A 227 10.40 -22.81 -15.49
C ALA A 227 8.86 -22.82 -15.37
N ARG A 228 8.32 -23.09 -14.17
CA ARG A 228 6.88 -23.03 -13.90
C ARG A 228 6.33 -21.61 -14.01
N ALA A 229 6.99 -20.65 -13.37
CA ALA A 229 6.63 -19.24 -13.47
C ALA A 229 6.68 -18.75 -14.92
N LEU A 230 7.75 -19.09 -15.65
CA LEU A 230 7.89 -18.74 -17.07
C LEU A 230 6.79 -19.35 -17.93
N THR A 231 6.34 -20.57 -17.64
CA THR A 231 5.25 -21.21 -18.39
C THR A 231 3.93 -20.45 -18.24
N VAL A 232 3.60 -20.01 -17.04
CA VAL A 232 2.41 -19.18 -16.78
C VAL A 232 2.57 -17.81 -17.44
N LEU A 233 3.72 -17.15 -17.26
CA LEU A 233 4.00 -15.85 -17.88
C LEU A 233 3.85 -15.91 -19.41
N ARG A 234 4.47 -16.91 -20.05
CA ARG A 234 4.38 -17.09 -21.51
C ARG A 234 2.94 -17.33 -21.94
N ARG A 235 2.16 -18.09 -21.18
CA ARG A 235 0.74 -18.29 -21.48
C ARG A 235 -0.03 -16.97 -21.43
N LEU A 236 0.16 -16.16 -20.39
CA LEU A 236 -0.48 -14.84 -20.25
C LEU A 236 -0.09 -13.89 -21.39
N ASN A 237 1.17 -13.88 -21.79
CA ASN A 237 1.67 -13.03 -22.88
C ASN A 237 1.26 -13.56 -24.26
N GLU A 238 1.70 -14.77 -24.62
CA GLU A 238 1.61 -15.31 -25.98
C GLU A 238 0.17 -15.71 -26.36
N VAL A 239 -0.65 -16.16 -25.41
CA VAL A 239 -2.02 -16.60 -25.68
C VAL A 239 -3.04 -15.50 -25.43
N PHE A 240 -2.89 -14.74 -24.33
CA PHE A 240 -3.86 -13.72 -23.92
C PHE A 240 -3.43 -12.29 -24.24
N THR A 241 -2.22 -12.10 -24.78
CA THR A 241 -1.71 -10.79 -25.22
C THR A 241 -1.65 -9.78 -24.06
N ILE A 242 -1.31 -10.24 -22.85
CA ILE A 242 -0.96 -9.32 -21.76
C ILE A 242 0.40 -8.67 -22.11
N PRO A 243 0.51 -7.32 -22.06
CA PRO A 243 1.74 -6.61 -22.42
C PRO A 243 2.97 -7.08 -21.65
N ALA A 244 4.09 -7.25 -22.37
CA ALA A 244 5.33 -7.78 -21.81
C ALA A 244 5.97 -6.87 -20.75
N ASP A 245 5.80 -5.55 -20.87
CA ASP A 245 6.28 -4.53 -19.93
C ASP A 245 5.58 -4.59 -18.56
N ARG A 246 4.39 -5.20 -18.51
CA ARG A 246 3.67 -5.48 -17.26
C ARG A 246 4.08 -6.79 -16.60
N LEU A 247 4.74 -7.69 -17.31
CA LEU A 247 4.98 -9.05 -16.84
C LEU A 247 6.42 -9.21 -16.36
N ARG A 248 6.58 -9.68 -15.12
CA ARG A 248 7.85 -10.16 -14.59
C ARG A 248 7.67 -11.48 -13.86
N LEU A 249 8.76 -12.18 -13.59
CA LEU A 249 8.73 -13.42 -12.83
C LEU A 249 9.80 -13.41 -11.75
N ALA A 250 9.53 -14.14 -10.67
CA ALA A 250 10.51 -14.52 -9.68
C ALA A 250 10.44 -16.03 -9.43
N ALA A 251 11.52 -16.60 -8.94
CA ALA A 251 11.62 -18.01 -8.61
C ALA A 251 12.19 -18.12 -7.21
N PHE A 252 11.55 -18.91 -6.35
CA PHE A 252 11.95 -19.04 -4.94
C PHE A 252 12.33 -20.47 -4.55
N GLY A 253 12.26 -21.44 -5.47
CA GLY A 253 12.46 -22.85 -5.13
C GLY A 253 11.63 -23.25 -3.90
N HIS A 254 12.27 -23.88 -2.92
CA HIS A 254 11.64 -24.35 -1.70
C HIS A 254 11.74 -23.37 -0.51
N VAL A 255 12.42 -22.22 -0.66
CA VAL A 255 12.83 -21.40 0.49
C VAL A 255 11.74 -20.47 1.05
N LYS A 256 10.62 -20.30 0.32
CA LYS A 256 9.45 -19.52 0.76
C LYS A 256 8.19 -20.41 0.86
N PRO A 257 8.08 -21.28 1.88
CA PRO A 257 6.86 -22.04 2.14
C PRO A 257 5.70 -21.11 2.51
N LEU A 258 4.48 -21.46 2.09
CA LEU A 258 3.25 -20.81 2.56
C LEU A 258 2.66 -21.55 3.78
N MET A 259 2.90 -22.85 3.87
CA MET A 259 2.52 -23.70 4.98
C MET A 259 3.77 -24.39 5.54
N ASP A 260 3.87 -24.53 6.86
CA ASP A 260 5.02 -25.17 7.48
C ASP A 260 5.25 -26.56 6.85
N PRO A 261 6.47 -26.87 6.38
CA PRO A 261 6.80 -28.16 5.76
C PRO A 261 6.45 -29.39 6.62
N SER A 262 6.38 -29.22 7.94
CA SER A 262 6.08 -30.25 8.92
C SER A 262 4.59 -30.59 8.98
N GLU A 263 3.71 -29.70 8.50
CA GLU A 263 2.27 -29.92 8.55
C GLU A 263 1.77 -30.87 7.44
N PRO A 264 0.77 -31.74 7.72
CA PRO A 264 0.18 -32.59 6.70
C PRO A 264 -0.43 -31.79 5.55
N GLY A 265 -0.05 -32.13 4.31
CA GLY A 265 -0.57 -31.46 3.11
C GLY A 265 0.21 -30.22 2.66
N SER A 266 1.19 -29.75 3.44
CA SER A 266 2.09 -28.64 3.11
C SER A 266 2.74 -28.79 1.74
N GLN A 267 3.09 -30.02 1.37
CA GLN A 267 3.74 -30.36 0.11
C GLN A 267 2.91 -29.99 -1.12
N ALA A 268 1.58 -30.11 -1.06
CA ALA A 268 0.71 -29.73 -2.15
C ALA A 268 0.53 -28.21 -2.22
N ILE A 269 0.45 -27.55 -1.06
CA ILE A 269 0.25 -26.10 -0.95
C ILE A 269 1.52 -25.32 -1.31
N ASN A 270 2.69 -25.84 -0.94
CA ASN A 270 3.98 -25.19 -1.23
C ASN A 270 4.41 -25.36 -2.70
N LYS A 271 3.93 -26.39 -3.42
CA LYS A 271 4.07 -26.51 -4.88
C LYS A 271 3.04 -25.65 -5.61
N ARG A 272 3.22 -24.34 -5.57
CA ARG A 272 2.31 -23.38 -6.18
C ARG A 272 3.01 -22.45 -7.15
N VAL A 273 2.20 -21.74 -7.91
CA VAL A 273 2.61 -20.52 -8.61
C VAL A 273 1.68 -19.41 -8.15
N ASP A 274 2.25 -18.29 -7.76
CA ASP A 274 1.50 -17.13 -7.34
C ASP A 274 1.50 -16.11 -8.49
N ILE A 275 0.35 -15.49 -8.74
CA ILE A 275 0.22 -14.32 -9.62
C ILE A 275 -0.02 -13.13 -8.72
N VAL A 276 0.93 -12.22 -8.64
CA VAL A 276 0.90 -11.04 -7.78
C VAL A 276 0.51 -9.84 -8.62
N VAL A 277 -0.61 -9.21 -8.27
CA VAL A 277 -1.03 -7.91 -8.80
C VAL A 277 -0.36 -6.85 -7.94
N LEU A 278 0.62 -6.16 -8.53
CA LEU A 278 1.49 -5.24 -7.81
C LEU A 278 0.78 -3.91 -7.57
N SER A 279 0.83 -3.45 -6.32
CA SER A 279 0.33 -2.15 -5.92
C SER A 279 1.23 -1.02 -6.42
N SER A 280 0.61 0.14 -6.69
CA SER A 280 1.31 1.37 -7.07
C SER A 280 1.60 2.31 -5.90
N VAL A 281 1.22 1.96 -4.67
CA VAL A 281 1.42 2.83 -3.50
C VAL A 281 2.88 2.90 -3.06
N ALA A 282 3.24 3.92 -2.29
CA ALA A 282 4.59 4.07 -1.75
C ALA A 282 4.96 2.91 -0.81
N ALA A 283 6.24 2.52 -0.75
CA ALA A 283 6.69 1.36 0.04
C ALA A 283 6.28 1.41 1.53
N GLU A 284 6.31 2.60 2.14
CA GLU A 284 5.85 2.81 3.53
C GLU A 284 4.36 2.50 3.71
N THR A 285 3.55 2.84 2.71
CA THR A 285 2.12 2.54 2.68
C THR A 285 1.87 1.06 2.37
N ALA A 286 2.70 0.48 1.49
CA ALA A 286 2.58 -0.90 1.04
C ALA A 286 2.75 -1.90 2.20
N GLN A 287 3.59 -1.59 3.19
CA GLN A 287 3.76 -2.37 4.42
C GLN A 287 2.46 -2.50 5.26
N LEU A 288 1.51 -1.57 5.09
CA LEU A 288 0.24 -1.55 5.81
C LEU A 288 -0.86 -2.32 5.07
N LEU A 289 -0.64 -2.77 3.83
CA LEU A 289 -1.67 -3.46 3.03
C LEU A 289 -2.22 -4.73 3.69
N PRO A 290 -1.41 -5.64 4.28
CA PRO A 290 -1.94 -6.82 4.94
C PRO A 290 -2.84 -6.47 6.13
N GLU A 291 -2.41 -5.51 6.96
CA GLU A 291 -3.18 -5.04 8.12
C GLU A 291 -4.48 -4.37 7.69
N ALA A 292 -4.43 -3.51 6.66
CA ALA A 292 -5.60 -2.85 6.09
C ALA A 292 -6.59 -3.86 5.45
N ALA A 293 -6.09 -5.00 4.95
CA ALA A 293 -6.90 -6.11 4.46
C ALA A 293 -7.46 -7.02 5.57
N GLY A 294 -7.19 -6.69 6.85
CA GLY A 294 -7.61 -7.51 8.00
C GLY A 294 -6.83 -8.83 8.12
N GLN A 295 -5.67 -8.94 7.47
CA GLN A 295 -4.76 -10.07 7.61
C GLN A 295 -3.73 -9.74 8.68
N GLU A 296 -3.71 -10.51 9.77
CA GLU A 296 -2.65 -10.40 10.75
C GLU A 296 -1.30 -10.68 10.08
N LYS A 297 -0.35 -9.77 10.27
CA LYS A 297 1.05 -9.97 9.85
C LYS A 297 1.51 -11.32 10.40
N PRO A 298 2.14 -12.20 9.61
CA PRO A 298 2.77 -13.39 10.18
C PRO A 298 3.71 -12.92 11.27
N ALA A 299 3.48 -13.41 12.49
CA ALA A 299 4.22 -13.00 13.68
C ALA A 299 5.71 -13.07 13.35
N ASP A 300 6.35 -11.90 13.36
CA ASP A 300 7.79 -11.85 13.43
C ASP A 300 8.15 -12.57 14.73
N THR A 301 8.84 -13.72 14.63
CA THR A 301 9.39 -14.44 15.78
C THR A 301 10.55 -13.64 16.36
N GLY A 302 10.25 -12.45 16.86
CA GLY A 302 11.04 -11.67 17.80
C GLY A 302 10.40 -11.81 19.17
N SER A 303 11.00 -12.65 20.01
CA SER A 303 10.59 -12.89 21.39
C SER A 303 10.66 -11.60 22.21
N HIS A 304 9.55 -10.86 22.33
CA HIS A 304 9.36 -9.94 23.46
C HIS A 304 8.84 -10.72 24.66
N THR A 305 9.78 -11.26 25.44
CA THR A 305 9.55 -11.55 26.85
C THR A 305 9.56 -10.24 27.62
N ASP A 306 8.37 -9.67 27.86
CA ASP A 306 8.19 -8.68 28.92
C ASP A 306 8.49 -9.38 30.25
N THR A 307 9.70 -9.18 30.73
CA THR A 307 10.06 -9.40 32.13
C THR A 307 9.92 -8.07 32.81
N ASP A 308 8.84 -7.87 33.56
CA ASP A 308 8.85 -6.89 34.63
C ASP A 308 8.39 -7.56 35.92
N THR A 309 9.36 -7.71 36.81
CA THR A 309 9.20 -8.22 38.16
C THR A 309 9.03 -7.04 39.09
N ASP A 310 8.04 -7.17 39.97
CA ASP A 310 8.13 -6.89 41.41
C ASP A 310 7.06 -5.95 41.93
N THR A 311 6.12 -6.52 42.69
CA THR A 311 5.57 -5.85 43.88
C THR A 311 5.27 -6.93 44.92
N GLN A 312 6.23 -7.13 45.81
CA GLN A 312 6.06 -7.77 47.12
C GLN A 312 4.95 -7.11 47.94
N THR A 313 4.11 -7.89 48.64
CA THR A 313 4.07 -7.99 50.12
C THR A 313 3.04 -9.05 50.59
N PRO A 314 3.10 -9.54 51.85
CA PRO A 314 2.87 -10.93 52.19
C PRO A 314 1.54 -11.17 52.91
N THR A 315 1.04 -12.41 52.87
CA THR A 315 -0.08 -12.85 53.72
C THR A 315 0.37 -13.90 54.72
N THR A 316 0.16 -13.52 55.98
CA THR A 316 0.31 -14.26 57.23
C THR A 316 -0.60 -15.48 57.33
N GLU A 317 -0.09 -16.47 58.07
CA GLU A 317 -0.74 -17.66 58.62
C GLU A 317 -2.15 -17.42 59.19
N THR A 318 -3.04 -18.41 59.06
CA THR A 318 -3.96 -18.84 60.14
C THR A 318 -4.44 -20.28 59.86
N GLU A 319 -4.15 -21.17 60.80
CA GLU A 319 -4.72 -22.52 60.98
C GLU A 319 -6.25 -22.46 61.14
N THR A 320 -6.97 -23.50 60.69
CA THR A 320 -7.91 -24.24 61.56
C THR A 320 -8.45 -25.50 60.86
N ASP A 321 -8.37 -26.60 61.61
CA ASP A 321 -8.97 -27.91 61.40
C ASP A 321 -10.48 -27.88 61.09
N THR A 322 -10.99 -28.90 60.40
CA THR A 322 -11.99 -29.87 60.93
C THR A 322 -12.26 -30.99 59.90
N GLU A 323 -11.69 -32.17 60.16
CA GLU A 323 -12.35 -33.49 60.30
C GLU A 323 -13.71 -33.75 59.55
N ASN A 324 -13.78 -34.77 58.68
CA ASN A 324 -14.57 -36.00 58.93
C ASN A 324 -14.44 -37.09 57.82
N ALA A 325 -14.63 -38.34 58.23
CA ALA A 325 -14.21 -39.61 57.61
C ALA A 325 -15.31 -40.42 56.89
N HIS A 326 -14.89 -41.38 56.04
CA HIS A 326 -15.41 -42.77 55.87
C HIS A 326 -14.60 -43.48 54.75
N ALA A 327 -13.76 -44.51 55.03
CA ALA A 327 -14.04 -45.97 55.12
C ALA A 327 -14.58 -46.57 53.79
N GLU A 328 -14.20 -47.71 53.21
CA GLU A 328 -13.47 -48.95 53.58
C GLU A 328 -13.26 -49.72 52.23
N GLY A 329 -12.16 -50.43 51.93
CA GLY A 329 -12.03 -51.88 52.20
C GLY A 329 -11.76 -52.76 50.94
N ALA A 330 -10.54 -53.31 50.87
CA ALA A 330 -10.06 -54.63 50.41
C ALA A 330 -10.62 -55.41 49.17
N HIS A 331 -9.69 -55.80 48.27
CA HIS A 331 -9.35 -57.15 47.70
C HIS A 331 -10.45 -58.21 47.42
N PRO A 332 -10.31 -59.00 46.34
CA PRO A 332 -9.23 -60.00 46.15
C PRO A 332 -8.29 -59.72 44.96
#